data_AF-A0A7D9HVX6-F1
#
_entry.id   AF-A0A7D9HVX6-F1
#
_cell.length_a   1.000
_cell.length_b   1.000
_cell.length_c   1.000
_cell.angle_alpha   90.00
_cell.angle_beta   90.00
_cell.angle_gamma   90.00
#
_symmetry.space_group_name_H-M   'P 1'
#
loop_
_entity.id
_entity.type
_entity.pdbx_description
1 polymer ?
#
loop_
_entity_poly.entity_id
_entity_poly.type
_entity_poly.pdbx_seq_one_letter_code
_entity_poly.pdbx_strand_id
1 'polypeptide(L)'
;MATITDSSEASSKQIKPEDFVQLMNIFASEFNSDSLHDRVLIFEVVEQSGEESEPESETSEQSKDSQDSKGKAEPEADTFEIDTSNGGEIECNSNQKEKSCQGETSKDNESISDAGMEPSGKIDGIVNDDEKKSIVLDSPAILGAEVAEQKLQNRSGNETEVNRSKDHDVDGENKTKLFVHSSWLAVHSSYFRALFYSGMKETHSNEVVMKIQQSELQAHLILIEAMYKLDVLDDKECSLVVDVLALADKYDVNLVFKKCKYVLISTFICLEDCDYILKITSDIPECGDIYDAMEKYLVKEFSPLDKTWLSAEFRTLSKESLKLILGSDKLVVQSENTVFNALMAWIERNLGAIDGEHSLLSLVRFELMSVGFMYDIVRHHTTAKRMSGFNEFLQNGLAYHAFSPSRSDELEIKPVNRCTYSNKDQTFSLVLDQDKQRELIERGMIWSSVFWCKGYMLRLKLRYAETTYKSYTLFLFVQNLEKGHVKISFRARSELFASIVMQSAITTYTCSSKGFGQRAISDIAPSIEPNTITHTIDVWVDIK
;
A
#
# COMPACT_ATOMS: atom_id res chain seq x y z
N MET A 1 58.98 61.39 -0.09
CA MET A 1 58.57 59.97 -0.13
C MET A 1 57.42 59.80 0.84
N ALA A 2 56.25 59.39 0.35
CA ALA A 2 55.11 58.96 1.14
C ALA A 2 54.23 58.11 0.21
N THR A 3 54.30 56.79 0.36
CA THR A 3 53.44 55.83 -0.32
C THR A 3 52.48 55.27 0.71
N ILE A 4 51.18 55.50 0.50
CA ILE A 4 50.11 54.79 1.21
C ILE A 4 49.56 53.76 0.23
N THR A 5 49.52 52.50 0.64
CA THR A 5 48.92 51.41 -0.12
C THR A 5 47.57 51.02 0.47
N ASP A 6 46.68 50.60 -0.42
CA ASP A 6 45.81 49.42 -0.35
C ASP A 6 45.96 48.45 0.85
N SER A 7 44.92 47.69 1.24
CA SER A 7 43.61 47.44 0.58
C SER A 7 42.53 46.97 1.58
N SER A 8 41.31 46.78 1.07
CA SER A 8 40.10 46.24 1.72
C SER A 8 40.25 44.93 2.50
N GLU A 9 39.58 44.86 3.66
CA GLU A 9 38.99 43.63 4.21
C GLU A 9 37.49 43.84 4.47
N ALA A 10 36.64 43.45 3.52
CA ALA A 10 35.19 43.48 3.66
C ALA A 10 34.67 42.13 4.18
N SER A 11 34.69 41.94 5.50
CA SER A 11 34.22 40.70 6.14
C SER A 11 32.74 40.46 5.85
N SER A 12 32.44 39.35 5.17
CA SER A 12 31.08 38.89 4.87
C SER A 12 30.41 38.36 6.14
N LYS A 13 29.78 39.26 6.91
CA LYS A 13 28.97 38.90 8.07
C LYS A 13 27.78 38.05 7.61
N GLN A 14 27.72 36.80 8.06
CA GLN A 14 26.52 36.00 7.96
C GLN A 14 25.40 36.66 8.81
N ILE A 15 24.22 36.77 8.24
CA ILE A 15 23.01 37.28 8.92
C ILE A 15 22.66 36.27 10.02
N LYS A 16 22.32 36.73 11.23
CA LYS A 16 21.93 35.80 12.30
C LYS A 16 20.51 35.26 12.06
N PRO A 17 20.16 34.08 12.61
CA PRO A 17 18.78 33.61 12.69
C PRO A 17 17.81 34.64 13.29
N GLU A 18 18.24 35.35 14.32
CA GLU A 18 17.48 36.41 15.01
C GLU A 18 17.14 37.60 14.09
N ASP A 19 18.10 38.00 13.24
CA ASP A 19 17.95 39.11 12.29
C ASP A 19 17.04 38.66 11.11
N PHE A 20 17.14 37.40 10.70
CA PHE A 20 16.35 36.82 9.61
C PHE A 20 14.86 36.72 9.96
N VAL A 21 14.52 36.34 11.20
CA VAL A 21 13.12 36.33 11.67
C VAL A 21 12.55 37.75 11.75
N GLN A 22 13.36 38.76 12.09
CA GLN A 22 12.92 40.16 12.05
C GLN A 22 12.65 40.62 10.61
N LEU A 23 13.50 40.25 9.65
CA LEU A 23 13.28 40.54 8.22
C LEU A 23 12.01 39.85 7.69
N MET A 24 11.78 38.57 8.03
CA MET A 24 10.54 37.87 7.68
C MET A 24 9.30 38.65 8.15
N ASN A 25 9.28 39.09 9.42
CA ASN A 25 8.14 39.82 9.98
C ASN A 25 7.89 41.18 9.29
N ILE A 26 8.94 41.89 8.89
CA ILE A 26 8.84 43.16 8.14
C ILE A 26 8.20 42.88 6.77
N PHE A 27 8.82 42.03 5.95
CA PHE A 27 8.34 41.74 4.61
C PHE A 27 6.95 41.08 4.61
N ALA A 28 6.61 40.28 5.62
CA ALA A 28 5.26 39.75 5.82
C ALA A 28 4.21 40.83 6.10
N SER A 29 4.56 41.89 6.83
CA SER A 29 3.66 43.01 7.09
C SER A 29 3.44 43.90 5.85
N GLU A 30 4.39 43.90 4.92
CA GLU A 30 4.39 44.74 3.71
C GLU A 30 3.81 44.02 2.47
N PHE A 31 3.65 42.68 2.52
CA PHE A 31 3.23 41.83 1.40
C PHE A 31 2.02 42.36 0.59
N ASN A 32 2.18 42.36 -0.73
CA ASN A 32 1.26 42.87 -1.75
C ASN A 32 0.85 44.37 -1.67
N SER A 33 1.53 45.21 -0.86
CA SER A 33 1.36 46.66 -0.85
C SER A 33 1.99 47.35 -2.07
N ASP A 34 1.18 47.93 -2.98
CA ASP A 34 1.63 48.69 -4.16
C ASP A 34 2.72 49.74 -3.86
N SER A 35 2.68 50.39 -2.70
CA SER A 35 3.57 51.50 -2.36
C SER A 35 4.98 51.14 -1.87
N LEU A 36 5.29 49.85 -1.65
CA LEU A 36 6.55 49.41 -1.01
C LEU A 36 7.40 48.45 -1.88
N HIS A 37 6.80 47.80 -2.88
CA HIS A 37 7.46 46.79 -3.70
C HIS A 37 8.30 47.36 -4.84
N ASP A 38 9.28 46.59 -5.32
CA ASP A 38 10.17 46.95 -6.43
C ASP A 38 9.91 46.17 -7.74
N ARG A 39 8.98 45.21 -7.74
CA ARG A 39 8.48 44.49 -8.93
C ARG A 39 7.00 44.13 -8.82
N VAL A 40 6.40 43.87 -9.97
CA VAL A 40 5.07 43.25 -10.11
C VAL A 40 5.20 41.94 -10.86
N LEU A 41 4.77 40.83 -10.25
CA LEU A 41 4.54 39.57 -10.96
C LEU A 41 3.15 39.57 -11.57
N ILE A 42 3.04 39.21 -12.85
CA ILE A 42 1.77 39.06 -13.55
C ILE A 42 1.60 37.61 -13.95
N PHE A 43 0.66 36.92 -13.32
CA PHE A 43 0.21 35.60 -13.74
C PHE A 43 -0.73 35.77 -14.93
N GLU A 44 -0.28 35.37 -16.11
CA GLU A 44 -1.07 35.33 -17.35
C GLU A 44 -1.57 33.90 -17.55
N VAL A 45 -2.87 33.70 -17.39
CA VAL A 45 -3.52 32.41 -17.62
C VAL A 45 -3.56 32.14 -19.12
N VAL A 46 -3.02 30.99 -19.52
CA VAL A 46 -3.06 30.53 -20.91
C VAL A 46 -4.14 29.46 -21.03
N GLU A 47 -5.22 29.79 -21.74
CA GLU A 47 -6.20 28.80 -22.18
C GLU A 47 -5.54 27.81 -23.16
N GLN A 48 -5.74 26.51 -22.92
CA GLN A 48 -5.30 25.47 -23.85
C GLN A 48 -6.21 25.47 -25.08
N SER A 49 -5.78 26.15 -26.14
CA SER A 49 -6.33 25.93 -27.49
C SER A 49 -6.07 24.48 -27.89
N GLY A 50 -7.12 23.66 -27.92
CA GLY A 50 -7.06 22.22 -28.14
C GLY A 50 -6.73 21.84 -29.58
N GLU A 51 -5.46 22.01 -29.97
CA GLU A 51 -4.90 21.51 -31.23
C GLU A 51 -3.64 20.68 -30.93
N GLU A 52 -3.83 19.37 -30.70
CA GLU A 52 -2.80 18.38 -31.02
C GLU A 52 -2.62 18.37 -32.56
N SER A 53 -1.80 19.31 -33.05
CA SER A 53 -1.34 19.31 -34.42
C SER A 53 -0.20 18.31 -34.56
N GLU A 54 -0.35 17.35 -35.47
CA GLU A 54 0.76 16.49 -35.89
C GLU A 54 1.92 17.36 -36.43
N PRO A 55 3.19 16.94 -36.29
CA PRO A 55 4.32 17.69 -36.82
C PRO A 55 4.29 17.69 -38.34
N GLU A 56 3.77 18.77 -38.95
CA GLU A 56 3.83 18.98 -40.39
C GLU A 56 5.29 18.95 -40.87
N SER A 57 5.58 18.02 -41.77
CA SER A 57 6.93 17.83 -42.30
C SER A 57 7.26 18.89 -43.35
N GLU A 58 8.25 19.74 -43.07
CA GLU A 58 8.76 20.72 -44.03
C GLU A 58 9.28 20.03 -45.29
N THR A 59 8.53 20.12 -46.39
CA THR A 59 8.98 19.68 -47.71
C THR A 59 9.77 20.79 -48.39
N SER A 60 11.08 20.56 -48.57
CA SER A 60 11.93 21.42 -49.39
C SER A 60 12.30 20.71 -50.70
N GLU A 61 11.87 21.28 -51.82
CA GLU A 61 12.24 20.79 -53.14
C GLU A 61 13.66 21.22 -53.53
N GLN A 62 14.52 20.27 -53.94
CA GLN A 62 15.39 20.52 -55.10
C GLN A 62 15.92 19.28 -55.83
N SER A 63 15.43 19.13 -57.07
CA SER A 63 16.12 18.62 -58.27
C SER A 63 16.76 17.23 -58.33
N LYS A 64 16.07 16.36 -59.09
CA LYS A 64 16.57 15.60 -60.28
C LYS A 64 17.82 14.70 -60.15
N ASP A 65 17.58 13.38 -60.21
CA ASP A 65 17.82 12.50 -61.38
C ASP A 65 17.47 11.04 -60.97
N SER A 66 17.29 10.02 -61.81
CA SER A 66 16.73 9.88 -63.17
C SER A 66 16.58 8.35 -63.43
N GLN A 67 15.74 7.94 -64.40
CA GLN A 67 15.62 6.57 -64.99
C GLN A 67 14.79 5.45 -64.30
N ASP A 68 13.72 5.04 -65.00
CA ASP A 68 13.39 3.67 -65.46
C ASP A 68 13.04 2.48 -64.50
N SER A 69 11.73 2.27 -64.34
CA SER A 69 10.97 1.19 -65.05
C SER A 69 10.34 -0.03 -64.30
N LYS A 70 9.04 -0.24 -64.61
CA LYS A 70 8.27 -1.52 -64.82
C LYS A 70 8.11 -2.60 -63.72
N GLY A 71 6.84 -3.07 -63.61
CA GLY A 71 6.43 -4.34 -62.98
C GLY A 71 5.99 -4.16 -61.52
N LYS A 72 4.75 -4.42 -61.06
CA LYS A 72 3.58 -5.26 -61.45
C LYS A 72 3.65 -6.74 -61.03
N ALA A 73 2.65 -7.11 -60.23
CA ALA A 73 2.16 -8.44 -59.82
C ALA A 73 2.78 -9.08 -58.57
N GLU A 74 1.88 -9.70 -57.78
CA GLU A 74 2.16 -10.71 -56.75
C GLU A 74 2.63 -12.03 -57.43
N PRO A 75 3.07 -13.04 -56.65
CA PRO A 75 2.10 -14.12 -56.36
C PRO A 75 2.19 -14.69 -54.93
N GLU A 76 1.55 -15.84 -54.75
CA GLU A 76 1.11 -16.45 -53.48
C GLU A 76 2.17 -17.32 -52.77
N ALA A 77 1.71 -18.03 -51.72
CA ALA A 77 2.47 -18.92 -50.84
C ALA A 77 3.08 -20.15 -51.53
N ASP A 78 3.98 -20.84 -50.80
CA ASP A 78 4.35 -22.21 -51.10
C ASP A 78 4.46 -23.05 -49.81
N THR A 79 4.01 -24.31 -49.88
CA THR A 79 4.01 -25.30 -48.80
C THR A 79 5.10 -26.36 -49.03
N PHE A 80 5.61 -26.99 -47.97
CA PHE A 80 6.52 -28.14 -48.12
C PHE A 80 6.23 -29.32 -47.19
N GLU A 81 6.40 -30.52 -47.74
CA GLU A 81 6.06 -31.85 -47.23
C GLU A 81 6.96 -32.90 -47.94
N ILE A 82 7.00 -34.19 -47.58
CA ILE A 82 6.22 -34.91 -46.55
C ILE A 82 7.12 -35.13 -45.30
N ASP A 83 7.74 -36.26 -44.93
CA ASP A 83 7.70 -37.66 -45.41
C ASP A 83 7.83 -38.64 -44.22
N THR A 84 7.45 -39.90 -44.43
CA THR A 84 7.09 -40.84 -43.35
C THR A 84 7.61 -42.26 -43.57
N SER A 85 7.74 -43.06 -42.50
CA SER A 85 7.19 -44.43 -42.38
C SER A 85 7.85 -45.26 -41.26
N ASN A 86 7.17 -46.35 -40.89
CA ASN A 86 7.55 -47.43 -39.95
C ASN A 86 7.67 -47.02 -38.46
N GLY A 87 7.01 -47.69 -37.49
CA GLY A 87 6.04 -48.79 -37.55
C GLY A 87 6.44 -49.99 -36.69
N GLY A 88 5.58 -50.40 -35.76
CA GLY A 88 5.80 -51.58 -34.90
C GLY A 88 4.95 -51.59 -33.64
N GLU A 89 3.83 -52.31 -33.67
CA GLU A 89 3.05 -52.67 -32.47
C GLU A 89 3.66 -53.90 -31.80
N ILE A 90 3.84 -53.90 -30.47
CA ILE A 90 3.92 -55.13 -29.66
C ILE A 90 3.20 -54.89 -28.33
N GLU A 91 2.04 -55.53 -28.15
CA GLU A 91 1.52 -55.82 -26.80
C GLU A 91 2.34 -56.95 -26.17
N CYS A 92 2.56 -56.91 -24.84
CA CYS A 92 2.59 -58.16 -24.08
C CYS A 92 2.30 -57.96 -22.59
N ASN A 93 1.19 -58.56 -22.14
CA ASN A 93 0.85 -58.73 -20.73
C ASN A 93 1.69 -59.87 -20.10
N SER A 94 2.20 -59.71 -18.88
CA SER A 94 2.44 -60.88 -18.01
C SER A 94 2.51 -60.54 -16.51
N ASN A 95 1.65 -61.18 -15.73
CA ASN A 95 1.83 -61.30 -14.27
C ASN A 95 2.94 -62.33 -13.99
N GLN A 96 3.69 -62.17 -12.88
CA GLN A 96 3.63 -63.15 -11.77
C GLN A 96 4.55 -62.88 -10.56
N LYS A 97 3.97 -63.18 -9.38
CA LYS A 97 4.53 -63.85 -8.20
C LYS A 97 5.41 -63.11 -7.17
N GLU A 98 4.88 -63.19 -5.95
CA GLU A 98 5.55 -63.05 -4.65
C GLU A 98 6.62 -64.13 -4.41
N LYS A 99 7.56 -63.82 -3.49
CA LYS A 99 8.24 -64.70 -2.51
C LYS A 99 8.96 -63.76 -1.51
N SER A 100 8.65 -63.69 -0.21
CA SER A 100 8.65 -64.68 0.89
C SER A 100 10.03 -64.90 1.54
N CYS A 101 10.03 -65.27 2.84
CA CYS A 101 11.15 -65.28 3.82
C CYS A 101 11.34 -63.90 4.48
N GLN A 102 11.09 -63.65 5.77
CA GLN A 102 11.19 -64.42 7.04
C GLN A 102 12.62 -64.82 7.45
N GLY A 103 12.98 -64.44 8.69
CA GLY A 103 14.15 -64.92 9.43
C GLY A 103 15.29 -63.87 9.56
N GLU A 104 15.88 -63.63 10.73
CA GLU A 104 15.49 -64.06 12.08
C GLU A 104 16.06 -63.12 13.18
N THR A 105 15.75 -63.41 14.44
CA THR A 105 15.90 -62.53 15.62
C THR A 105 17.33 -62.28 16.10
N SER A 106 17.54 -61.09 16.70
CA SER A 106 18.29 -60.96 17.95
C SER A 106 17.59 -59.97 18.89
N LYS A 107 17.40 -60.35 20.15
CA LYS A 107 16.91 -59.46 21.22
C LYS A 107 18.10 -58.76 21.86
N ASP A 108 17.84 -57.63 22.53
CA ASP A 108 18.02 -57.57 23.98
C ASP A 108 17.11 -56.47 24.58
N ASN A 109 16.78 -56.64 25.85
CA ASN A 109 16.00 -55.66 26.62
C ASN A 109 16.94 -54.95 27.60
N GLU A 110 16.68 -53.67 27.90
CA GLU A 110 16.43 -53.25 29.28
C GLU A 110 15.68 -51.91 29.32
N SER A 111 15.34 -51.44 30.52
CA SER A 111 14.30 -50.41 30.75
C SER A 111 14.60 -49.58 32.00
N ILE A 112 13.81 -48.51 32.25
CA ILE A 112 13.88 -47.61 33.43
C ILE A 112 15.07 -46.60 33.27
N SER A 113 15.00 -45.32 33.66
CA SER A 113 14.08 -44.61 34.57
C SER A 113 13.50 -43.28 34.03
N ASP A 114 12.41 -42.87 34.67
CA ASP A 114 11.90 -41.50 34.76
C ASP A 114 12.88 -40.54 35.49
N ALA A 115 12.90 -39.27 35.09
CA ALA A 115 13.35 -38.06 35.82
C ALA A 115 13.38 -36.85 34.87
N GLY A 116 12.64 -35.78 35.20
CA GLY A 116 12.66 -34.52 34.43
C GLY A 116 13.57 -33.44 35.04
N MET A 117 13.91 -32.41 34.26
CA MET A 117 14.43 -31.13 34.79
C MET A 117 14.16 -29.97 33.84
N GLU A 118 13.52 -28.90 34.33
CA GLU A 118 13.54 -27.58 33.68
C GLU A 118 14.81 -26.82 34.08
N PRO A 119 15.40 -26.01 33.17
CA PRO A 119 16.28 -24.91 33.55
C PRO A 119 15.50 -23.58 33.57
N SER A 120 14.79 -23.30 34.66
CA SER A 120 14.16 -21.99 34.90
C SER A 120 15.21 -20.94 35.32
N GLY A 121 15.77 -20.23 34.35
CA GLY A 121 16.79 -19.19 34.55
C GLY A 121 16.21 -17.81 34.92
N LYS A 122 15.99 -17.56 36.21
CA LYS A 122 15.67 -16.21 36.72
C LYS A 122 16.93 -15.34 36.81
N ILE A 123 16.84 -14.09 36.35
CA ILE A 123 17.76 -13.00 36.73
C ILE A 123 16.92 -11.74 36.98
N ASP A 124 16.83 -11.31 38.24
CA ASP A 124 16.28 -10.00 38.64
C ASP A 124 17.46 -8.99 38.70
N GLY A 125 17.35 -7.78 38.10
CA GLY A 125 18.56 -7.04 37.64
C GLY A 125 18.69 -5.50 37.76
N ILE A 126 17.62 -4.72 37.98
CA ILE A 126 17.62 -3.25 38.32
C ILE A 126 18.13 -2.25 37.21
N VAL A 127 17.61 -1.01 37.25
CA VAL A 127 18.03 0.27 36.57
C VAL A 127 18.01 0.34 35.02
N ASN A 128 17.62 1.43 34.35
CA ASN A 128 17.41 2.85 34.73
C ASN A 128 16.11 3.45 34.12
N ASP A 129 15.73 4.64 34.61
CA ASP A 129 14.89 5.61 33.89
C ASP A 129 15.64 6.30 32.73
N ASP A 130 14.89 7.05 31.91
CA ASP A 130 15.33 8.08 30.94
C ASP A 130 16.56 7.85 30.05
N GLU A 131 16.31 7.67 28.74
CA GLU A 131 17.03 8.50 27.75
C GLU A 131 16.27 8.61 26.40
N LYS A 132 15.82 9.82 26.05
CA LYS A 132 15.43 10.16 24.67
C LYS A 132 16.71 10.28 23.82
N LYS A 133 17.05 9.26 23.03
CA LYS A 133 18.09 9.42 21.99
C LYS A 133 17.49 10.04 20.73
N SER A 134 17.73 11.35 20.58
CA SER A 134 17.49 12.10 19.36
C SER A 134 18.37 11.60 18.21
N ILE A 135 17.84 11.65 16.99
CA ILE A 135 18.64 11.53 15.77
C ILE A 135 19.39 12.85 15.61
N VAL A 136 20.73 12.78 15.51
CA VAL A 136 21.56 13.96 15.27
C VAL A 136 21.52 14.30 13.78
N LEU A 137 20.93 15.45 13.46
CA LEU A 137 21.08 16.12 12.18
C LEU A 137 22.05 17.28 12.37
N ASP A 138 23.06 17.39 11.52
CA ASP A 138 24.13 18.40 11.63
C ASP A 138 23.67 19.81 11.23
N SER A 139 22.99 20.48 12.17
CA SER A 139 23.00 21.94 12.39
C SER A 139 22.32 22.88 11.34
N PRO A 140 21.69 23.99 11.76
CA PRO A 140 20.99 24.27 13.01
C PRO A 140 19.48 24.54 12.80
N ALA A 141 18.69 24.54 13.87
CA ALA A 141 17.24 24.63 13.79
C ALA A 141 16.70 26.07 13.63
N ILE A 142 15.69 26.23 12.76
CA ILE A 142 14.60 27.20 12.93
C ILE A 142 13.26 26.49 12.62
N LEU A 143 12.73 25.77 13.61
CA LEU A 143 11.33 25.37 13.67
C LEU A 143 10.83 25.60 15.10
N GLY A 144 9.88 26.52 15.26
CA GLY A 144 9.31 26.88 16.57
C GLY A 144 8.33 25.82 17.05
N ALA A 145 8.84 24.76 17.69
CA ALA A 145 8.03 23.68 18.25
C ALA A 145 7.72 23.93 19.73
N GLU A 146 6.70 24.74 20.02
CA GLU A 146 6.12 24.84 21.37
C GLU A 146 4.61 25.11 21.31
N VAL A 147 3.86 24.66 22.32
CA VAL A 147 2.38 24.62 22.41
C VAL A 147 1.69 23.66 21.42
N ALA A 148 1.68 22.38 21.79
CA ALA A 148 0.78 21.38 21.21
C ALA A 148 0.15 20.50 22.30
N GLU A 149 -0.76 21.06 23.12
CA GLU A 149 -1.68 20.25 23.93
C GLU A 149 -2.97 21.00 24.31
N GLN A 150 -4.06 20.22 24.46
CA GLN A 150 -5.36 20.61 25.04
C GLN A 150 -6.20 21.71 24.34
N LYS A 151 -7.06 21.29 23.40
CA LYS A 151 -8.47 21.75 23.31
C LYS A 151 -9.36 20.88 22.42
N LEU A 152 -9.94 19.83 23.01
CA LEU A 152 -11.29 19.41 22.65
C LEU A 152 -12.30 20.13 23.57
N GLN A 153 -13.57 20.14 23.18
CA GLN A 153 -14.71 20.71 23.92
C GLN A 153 -14.73 22.24 24.05
N ASN A 154 -15.30 22.92 23.05
CA ASN A 154 -16.65 23.47 23.19
C ASN A 154 -17.18 24.01 21.85
N ARG A 155 -18.36 23.53 21.41
CA ARG A 155 -19.03 23.97 20.17
C ARG A 155 -20.35 24.66 20.51
N SER A 156 -20.27 25.94 20.87
CA SER A 156 -21.40 26.85 20.99
C SER A 156 -21.03 28.16 20.32
N GLY A 157 -21.83 28.61 19.36
CA GLY A 157 -21.44 29.72 18.49
C GLY A 157 -21.48 31.10 19.15
N ASN A 158 -20.74 32.02 18.55
CA ASN A 158 -21.19 33.38 18.31
C ASN A 158 -20.60 33.81 16.97
N GLU A 159 -21.46 34.29 16.07
CA GLU A 159 -21.01 34.95 14.85
C GLU A 159 -20.42 36.31 15.23
N THR A 160 -19.20 36.60 14.77
CA THR A 160 -18.62 37.94 14.88
C THR A 160 -17.99 38.27 13.54
N GLU A 161 -18.60 39.19 12.79
CA GLU A 161 -18.10 39.61 11.49
C GLU A 161 -16.74 40.32 11.66
N VAL A 162 -15.69 39.75 11.09
CA VAL A 162 -14.38 40.39 10.96
C VAL A 162 -14.13 40.61 9.47
N ASN A 163 -14.19 41.88 9.06
CA ASN A 163 -14.01 42.27 7.66
C ASN A 163 -12.65 41.81 7.11
N ARG A 164 -12.68 40.94 6.10
CA ARG A 164 -11.52 40.67 5.24
C ARG A 164 -11.55 41.64 4.06
N SER A 165 -10.68 42.65 4.07
CA SER A 165 -10.33 43.38 2.85
C SER A 165 -9.75 42.40 1.84
N LYS A 166 -10.31 42.34 0.63
CA LYS A 166 -9.88 41.46 -0.45
C LYS A 166 -9.78 42.26 -1.76
N ASP A 167 -8.87 43.22 -1.75
CA ASP A 167 -8.57 44.04 -2.92
C ASP A 167 -7.51 43.30 -3.76
N HIS A 168 -7.97 42.27 -4.48
CA HIS A 168 -7.28 41.75 -5.65
C HIS A 168 -7.84 42.47 -6.88
N ASP A 169 -7.07 43.34 -7.52
CA ASP A 169 -7.49 43.99 -8.76
C ASP A 169 -7.52 42.99 -9.91
N VAL A 170 -8.71 42.43 -10.18
CA VAL A 170 -8.98 41.53 -11.32
C VAL A 170 -9.16 42.37 -12.59
N ASP A 171 -8.07 42.96 -13.05
CA ASP A 171 -8.03 43.87 -14.21
C ASP A 171 -7.80 43.08 -15.52
N GLY A 172 -8.88 42.49 -16.03
CA GLY A 172 -8.90 41.66 -17.24
C GLY A 172 -8.88 40.15 -16.95
N GLU A 173 -9.82 39.41 -17.55
CA GLU A 173 -10.30 38.09 -17.08
C GLU A 173 -9.24 36.97 -16.98
N ASN A 174 -8.08 37.09 -17.65
CA ASN A 174 -6.99 36.10 -17.64
C ASN A 174 -5.69 36.61 -16.98
N LYS A 175 -5.71 37.68 -16.16
CA LYS A 175 -4.51 38.21 -15.48
C LYS A 175 -4.69 38.47 -14.00
N THR A 176 -3.70 38.07 -13.19
CA THR A 176 -3.61 38.41 -11.75
C THR A 176 -2.26 39.03 -11.46
N LYS A 177 -2.24 40.18 -10.77
CA LYS A 177 -1.01 40.87 -10.34
C LYS A 177 -0.70 40.56 -8.87
N LEU A 178 0.59 40.38 -8.55
CA LEU A 178 1.13 40.44 -7.19
C LEU A 178 2.31 41.41 -7.14
N PHE A 179 2.30 42.31 -6.17
CA PHE A 179 3.43 43.19 -5.86
C PHE A 179 4.42 42.43 -4.97
N VAL A 180 5.70 42.38 -5.36
CA VAL A 180 6.72 41.55 -4.69
C VAL A 180 8.08 42.25 -4.56
N HIS A 181 8.84 41.82 -3.56
CA HIS A 181 10.19 42.28 -3.27
C HIS A 181 11.18 41.35 -3.98
N SER A 182 11.80 41.82 -5.07
CA SER A 182 12.69 41.00 -5.90
C SER A 182 13.89 40.45 -5.14
N SER A 183 14.42 41.25 -4.21
CA SER A 183 15.51 40.89 -3.30
C SER A 183 15.10 39.77 -2.33
N TRP A 184 13.88 39.83 -1.80
CA TRP A 184 13.36 38.81 -0.89
C TRP A 184 13.14 37.47 -1.62
N LEU A 185 12.44 37.50 -2.76
CA LEU A 185 12.22 36.31 -3.58
C LEU A 185 13.56 35.68 -4.02
N ALA A 186 14.54 36.50 -4.40
CA ALA A 186 15.88 36.05 -4.77
C ALA A 186 16.75 35.57 -3.60
N VAL A 187 16.46 35.93 -2.34
CA VAL A 187 17.10 35.30 -1.17
C VAL A 187 16.56 33.87 -1.02
N HIS A 188 15.25 33.69 -1.16
CA HIS A 188 14.53 32.44 -0.92
C HIS A 188 14.50 31.44 -2.09
N SER A 189 14.97 31.82 -3.29
CA SER A 189 14.92 30.99 -4.50
C SER A 189 16.06 31.31 -5.48
N SER A 190 16.71 30.28 -6.05
CA SER A 190 17.66 30.47 -7.15
C SER A 190 16.97 30.85 -8.47
N TYR A 191 15.75 30.34 -8.73
CA TYR A 191 14.95 30.71 -9.89
C TYR A 191 14.63 32.21 -9.90
N PHE A 192 14.08 32.76 -8.81
CA PHE A 192 13.78 34.19 -8.74
C PHE A 192 15.04 35.05 -8.72
N ARG A 193 16.16 34.55 -8.18
CA ARG A 193 17.48 35.21 -8.30
C ARG A 193 17.94 35.31 -9.76
N ALA A 194 17.76 34.25 -10.55
CA ALA A 194 18.05 34.28 -11.98
C ALA A 194 17.08 35.21 -12.73
N LEU A 195 15.78 35.16 -12.43
CA LEU A 195 14.75 36.00 -13.07
C LEU A 195 15.06 37.50 -12.89
N PHE A 196 15.34 37.93 -11.66
CA PHE A 196 15.50 39.35 -11.33
C PHE A 196 16.92 39.89 -11.50
N TYR A 197 17.97 39.05 -11.47
CA TYR A 197 19.37 39.52 -11.43
C TYR A 197 20.34 38.87 -12.44
N SER A 198 19.87 38.07 -13.40
CA SER A 198 20.72 37.49 -14.46
C SER A 198 21.23 38.50 -15.50
N GLY A 199 20.60 39.66 -15.63
CA GLY A 199 20.87 40.60 -16.73
C GLY A 199 20.03 40.34 -17.98
N MET A 200 19.09 39.39 -17.95
CA MET A 200 18.12 39.16 -19.03
C MET A 200 17.09 40.29 -19.14
N LYS A 201 16.12 40.17 -20.05
CA LYS A 201 15.09 41.19 -20.30
C LYS A 201 14.27 41.50 -19.04
N GLU A 202 13.98 40.46 -18.26
CA GLU A 202 13.15 40.46 -17.06
C GLU A 202 13.83 41.24 -15.91
N THR A 203 15.16 41.14 -15.80
CA THR A 203 15.99 41.97 -14.89
C THR A 203 15.71 43.47 -15.06
N HIS A 204 15.38 43.91 -16.28
CA HIS A 204 15.15 45.32 -16.65
C HIS A 204 13.67 45.73 -16.66
N SER A 205 12.73 44.82 -16.40
CA SER A 205 11.28 45.09 -16.46
C SER A 205 10.65 45.18 -15.08
N ASN A 206 9.85 46.22 -14.80
CA ASN A 206 9.14 46.36 -13.53
C ASN A 206 8.02 45.30 -13.39
N GLU A 207 7.26 45.10 -14.46
CA GLU A 207 6.30 44.01 -14.58
C GLU A 207 6.96 42.78 -15.21
N VAL A 208 6.84 41.60 -14.60
CA VAL A 208 7.36 40.32 -15.11
C VAL A 208 6.20 39.35 -15.27
N VAL A 209 5.96 38.91 -16.51
CA VAL A 209 4.83 38.02 -16.85
C VAL A 209 5.26 36.57 -16.74
N MET A 210 4.52 35.78 -15.96
CA MET A 210 4.64 34.34 -15.88
C MET A 210 3.39 33.69 -16.46
N LYS A 211 3.57 32.84 -17.47
CA LYS A 211 2.49 32.11 -18.14
C LYS A 211 2.22 30.80 -17.42
N ILE A 212 0.98 30.57 -17.03
CA ILE A 212 0.56 29.41 -16.23
C ILE A 212 -0.81 28.87 -16.69
N GLN A 213 -1.16 27.66 -16.25
CA GLN A 213 -2.51 27.12 -16.43
C GLN A 213 -3.47 27.63 -15.33
N GLN A 214 -4.78 27.68 -15.63
CA GLN A 214 -5.80 28.12 -14.67
C GLN A 214 -5.85 27.26 -13.39
N SER A 215 -5.52 25.97 -13.50
CA SER A 215 -5.35 25.05 -12.38
C SER A 215 -4.22 25.47 -11.43
N GLU A 216 -3.08 25.89 -11.97
CA GLU A 216 -1.90 26.25 -11.18
C GLU A 216 -2.03 27.62 -10.48
N LEU A 217 -3.02 28.46 -10.83
CA LEU A 217 -3.10 29.86 -10.38
C LEU A 217 -3.17 29.98 -8.84
N GLN A 218 -4.02 29.19 -8.17
CA GLN A 218 -4.10 29.25 -6.71
C GLN A 218 -2.79 28.84 -6.05
N ALA A 219 -2.18 27.74 -6.51
CA ALA A 219 -0.92 27.24 -5.97
C ALA A 219 0.24 28.24 -6.19
N HIS A 220 0.30 28.95 -7.32
CA HIS A 220 1.29 30.01 -7.53
C HIS A 220 1.08 31.19 -6.57
N LEU A 221 -0.16 31.65 -6.37
CA LEU A 221 -0.45 32.74 -5.45
C LEU A 221 -0.09 32.38 -4.01
N ILE A 222 -0.41 31.15 -3.57
CA ILE A 222 -0.07 30.65 -2.24
C ILE A 222 1.43 30.37 -2.09
N LEU A 223 2.14 29.94 -3.14
CA LEU A 223 3.61 29.84 -3.10
C LEU A 223 4.25 31.20 -2.82
N ILE A 224 3.84 32.25 -3.57
CA ILE A 224 4.39 33.59 -3.36
C ILE A 224 4.00 34.12 -1.97
N GLU A 225 2.75 33.94 -1.52
CA GLU A 225 2.35 34.33 -0.16
C GLU A 225 3.15 33.57 0.92
N ALA A 226 3.40 32.27 0.75
CA ALA A 226 4.18 31.44 1.67
C ALA A 226 5.66 31.82 1.75
N MET A 227 6.23 32.44 0.71
CA MET A 227 7.58 33.04 0.78
C MET A 227 7.66 34.23 1.75
N TYR A 228 6.51 34.81 2.15
CA TYR A 228 6.41 35.82 3.19
C TYR A 228 5.83 35.26 4.50
N LYS A 229 4.82 34.40 4.43
CA LYS A 229 3.97 33.92 5.54
C LYS A 229 3.82 32.40 5.49
N LEU A 230 4.77 31.66 6.07
CA LEU A 230 4.75 30.19 6.05
C LEU A 230 3.51 29.59 6.74
N ASP A 231 2.93 30.30 7.69
CA ASP A 231 1.68 29.97 8.40
C ASP A 231 0.45 29.96 7.48
N VAL A 232 0.52 30.61 6.31
CA VAL A 232 -0.57 30.55 5.31
C VAL A 232 -0.90 29.12 4.88
N LEU A 233 0.04 28.18 5.00
CA LEU A 233 -0.11 26.79 4.59
C LEU A 233 -0.85 25.91 5.60
N ASP A 234 -0.90 26.30 6.88
CA ASP A 234 -1.46 25.45 7.95
C ASP A 234 -2.99 25.30 7.85
N ASP A 235 -3.68 26.30 7.27
CA ASP A 235 -5.15 26.35 7.08
C ASP A 235 -5.61 25.92 5.66
N LYS A 236 -4.77 25.21 4.88
CA LYS A 236 -5.05 24.85 3.47
C LYS A 236 -5.50 23.41 3.28
N GLU A 237 -6.22 23.18 2.19
CA GLU A 237 -6.59 21.83 1.72
C GLU A 237 -5.34 21.06 1.27
N CYS A 238 -5.31 19.75 1.55
CA CYS A 238 -4.16 18.88 1.28
C CYS A 238 -3.72 18.93 -0.20
N SER A 239 -4.68 18.85 -1.12
CA SER A 239 -4.51 19.02 -2.58
C SER A 239 -3.67 20.27 -2.93
N LEU A 240 -4.06 21.44 -2.41
CA LEU A 240 -3.40 22.71 -2.65
C LEU A 240 -2.01 22.78 -2.01
N VAL A 241 -1.79 22.14 -0.85
CA VAL A 241 -0.45 22.06 -0.24
C VAL A 241 0.48 21.17 -1.06
N VAL A 242 -0.03 20.11 -1.69
CA VAL A 242 0.69 19.26 -2.65
C VAL A 242 1.05 20.03 -3.93
N ASP A 243 0.13 20.82 -4.49
CA ASP A 243 0.44 21.67 -5.64
C ASP A 243 1.52 22.72 -5.30
N VAL A 244 1.42 23.37 -4.13
CA VAL A 244 2.45 24.32 -3.66
C VAL A 244 3.78 23.63 -3.39
N LEU A 245 3.79 22.36 -2.93
CA LEU A 245 5.01 21.56 -2.79
C LEU A 245 5.70 21.35 -4.14
N ALA A 246 4.96 20.96 -5.18
CA ALA A 246 5.50 20.76 -6.53
C ALA A 246 6.00 22.06 -7.17
N LEU A 247 5.30 23.18 -6.96
CA LEU A 247 5.80 24.49 -7.40
C LEU A 247 7.00 24.97 -6.58
N ALA A 248 7.09 24.64 -5.29
CA ALA A 248 8.25 24.96 -4.46
C ALA A 248 9.50 24.17 -4.87
N ASP A 249 9.36 22.95 -5.39
CA ASP A 249 10.44 22.21 -6.04
C ASP A 249 10.84 22.87 -7.39
N LYS A 250 9.86 23.02 -8.30
CA LYS A 250 9.98 23.66 -9.64
C LYS A 250 10.70 25.02 -9.62
N TYR A 251 10.53 25.81 -8.56
CA TYR A 251 11.12 27.14 -8.40
C TYR A 251 12.23 27.24 -7.32
N ASP A 252 12.73 26.11 -6.81
CA ASP A 252 13.79 26.03 -5.78
C ASP A 252 13.50 26.91 -4.55
N VAL A 253 12.30 26.77 -3.99
CA VAL A 253 11.81 27.52 -2.82
C VAL A 253 11.90 26.63 -1.57
N ASN A 254 13.11 26.20 -1.24
CA ASN A 254 13.37 25.12 -0.27
C ASN A 254 12.74 25.34 1.13
N LEU A 255 12.54 26.59 1.55
CA LEU A 255 11.85 26.93 2.81
C LEU A 255 10.35 26.61 2.77
N VAL A 256 9.67 26.96 1.66
CA VAL A 256 8.24 26.65 1.45
C VAL A 256 8.07 25.15 1.24
N PHE A 257 8.95 24.52 0.46
CA PHE A 257 8.99 23.07 0.26
C PHE A 257 9.00 22.31 1.60
N LYS A 258 9.93 22.66 2.51
CA LYS A 258 10.01 22.08 3.87
C LYS A 258 8.75 22.33 4.70
N LYS A 259 8.11 23.49 4.57
CA LYS A 259 6.84 23.79 5.27
C LYS A 259 5.67 22.97 4.72
N CYS A 260 5.53 22.84 3.41
CA CYS A 260 4.53 21.95 2.79
C CYS A 260 4.70 20.50 3.27
N LYS A 261 5.94 19.98 3.25
CA LYS A 261 6.25 18.64 3.79
C LYS A 261 5.83 18.49 5.25
N TYR A 262 6.15 19.47 6.10
CA TYR A 262 5.72 19.49 7.50
C TYR A 262 4.20 19.44 7.64
N VAL A 263 3.46 20.28 6.90
CA VAL A 263 2.00 20.34 6.94
C VAL A 263 1.37 19.01 6.49
N LEU A 264 1.83 18.44 5.39
CA LEU A 264 1.34 17.15 4.90
C LEU A 264 1.59 16.03 5.93
N ILE A 265 2.75 16.04 6.61
CA ILE A 265 3.10 15.05 7.63
C ILE A 265 2.34 15.25 8.96
N SER A 266 2.05 16.50 9.35
CA SER A 266 1.25 16.78 10.56
C SER A 266 -0.25 16.55 10.35
N THR A 267 -0.73 16.73 9.12
CA THR A 267 -2.15 16.91 8.79
C THR A 267 -2.62 15.83 7.81
N PHE A 268 -2.25 14.57 8.05
CA PHE A 268 -2.67 13.46 7.19
C PHE A 268 -4.19 13.24 7.24
N ILE A 269 -4.81 13.38 6.07
CA ILE A 269 -6.26 13.32 5.82
C ILE A 269 -6.51 12.19 4.79
N CYS A 270 -7.52 11.37 5.07
CA CYS A 270 -8.19 10.38 4.21
C CYS A 270 -7.33 9.47 3.28
N LEU A 271 -8.02 8.65 2.47
CA LEU A 271 -7.41 7.79 1.44
C LEU A 271 -7.37 8.47 0.06
N GLU A 272 -8.22 9.48 -0.16
CA GLU A 272 -8.37 10.16 -1.45
C GLU A 272 -7.18 11.12 -1.69
N ASP A 273 -6.78 11.86 -0.66
CA ASP A 273 -5.55 12.68 -0.68
C ASP A 273 -4.29 11.82 -0.85
N CYS A 274 -4.26 10.59 -0.32
CA CYS A 274 -3.11 9.70 -0.46
C CYS A 274 -2.80 9.44 -1.95
N ASP A 275 -3.81 9.08 -2.74
CA ASP A 275 -3.62 8.82 -4.17
C ASP A 275 -3.21 10.08 -4.96
N TYR A 276 -3.61 11.27 -4.50
CA TYR A 276 -3.16 12.55 -5.05
C TYR A 276 -1.70 12.86 -4.71
N ILE A 277 -1.32 12.73 -3.43
CA ILE A 277 0.06 12.95 -2.95
C ILE A 277 1.03 12.04 -3.71
N LEU A 278 0.74 10.74 -3.83
CA LEU A 278 1.63 9.78 -4.50
C LEU A 278 1.86 10.13 -5.98
N LYS A 279 0.80 10.61 -6.66
CA LYS A 279 0.85 11.00 -8.08
C LYS A 279 1.72 12.23 -8.34
N ILE A 280 1.71 13.22 -7.44
CA ILE A 280 2.46 14.48 -7.63
C ILE A 280 3.89 14.37 -7.06
N THR A 281 4.09 13.58 -6.02
CA THR A 281 5.42 13.42 -5.37
C THR A 281 6.32 12.37 -6.03
N SER A 282 5.82 11.53 -6.94
CA SER A 282 6.58 10.43 -7.58
C SER A 282 7.90 10.87 -8.22
N ASP A 283 7.91 12.10 -8.73
CA ASP A 283 9.00 12.66 -9.52
C ASP A 283 9.93 13.54 -8.66
N ILE A 284 9.64 13.66 -7.34
CA ILE A 284 10.34 14.52 -6.37
C ILE A 284 11.13 13.64 -5.37
N PRO A 285 12.46 13.45 -5.55
CA PRO A 285 13.25 12.52 -4.73
C PRO A 285 13.29 12.84 -3.24
N GLU A 286 13.08 14.11 -2.86
CA GLU A 286 13.14 14.55 -1.47
C GLU A 286 11.89 14.20 -0.63
N CYS A 287 10.85 13.60 -1.21
CA CYS A 287 9.58 13.27 -0.53
C CYS A 287 9.59 11.95 0.29
N GLY A 288 10.77 11.34 0.51
CA GLY A 288 10.92 10.05 1.22
C GLY A 288 10.18 9.93 2.57
N ASP A 289 10.18 10.99 3.36
CA ASP A 289 9.52 11.09 4.67
C ASP A 289 7.98 11.22 4.59
N ILE A 290 7.44 11.77 3.49
CA ILE A 290 6.01 11.73 3.19
C ILE A 290 5.58 10.28 2.95
N TYR A 291 6.26 9.54 2.07
CA TYR A 291 5.97 8.11 1.85
C TYR A 291 6.08 7.30 3.14
N ASP A 292 7.10 7.58 3.95
CA ASP A 292 7.34 6.91 5.22
C ASP A 292 6.22 7.20 6.25
N ALA A 293 5.52 8.34 6.16
CA ALA A 293 4.36 8.66 6.99
C ALA A 293 3.04 8.09 6.42
N MET A 294 2.87 8.10 5.10
CA MET A 294 1.75 7.45 4.41
C MET A 294 1.75 5.94 4.61
N GLU A 295 2.92 5.29 4.57
CA GLU A 295 3.06 3.87 4.85
C GLU A 295 2.58 3.53 6.25
N LYS A 296 2.96 4.33 7.26
CA LYS A 296 2.47 4.20 8.65
C LYS A 296 0.96 4.40 8.75
N TYR A 297 0.37 5.30 7.97
CA TYR A 297 -1.09 5.51 7.94
C TYR A 297 -1.82 4.33 7.30
N LEU A 298 -1.46 3.93 6.07
CA LEU A 298 -2.09 2.81 5.36
C LEU A 298 -1.91 1.49 6.12
N VAL A 299 -0.72 1.23 6.67
CA VAL A 299 -0.48 0.06 7.54
C VAL A 299 -1.39 0.07 8.75
N LYS A 300 -1.59 1.23 9.40
CA LYS A 300 -2.48 1.34 10.57
C LYS A 300 -3.94 1.11 10.21
N GLU A 301 -4.42 1.71 9.12
CA GLU A 301 -5.83 1.64 8.69
C GLU A 301 -6.24 0.22 8.29
N PHE A 302 -5.39 -0.46 7.53
CA PHE A 302 -5.69 -1.78 6.97
C PHE A 302 -5.16 -2.95 7.82
N SER A 303 -4.50 -2.71 8.96
CA SER A 303 -4.06 -3.79 9.86
C SER A 303 -5.16 -4.22 10.86
N PRO A 304 -5.44 -5.53 11.03
CA PRO A 304 -4.85 -6.67 10.32
C PRO A 304 -5.49 -6.92 8.95
N LEU A 305 -4.66 -7.16 7.93
CA LEU A 305 -5.07 -7.29 6.53
C LEU A 305 -6.20 -8.29 6.34
N ASP A 306 -6.15 -9.44 7.03
CA ASP A 306 -7.15 -10.52 6.98
C ASP A 306 -8.61 -10.07 7.23
N LYS A 307 -8.82 -8.94 7.90
CA LYS A 307 -10.15 -8.36 8.18
C LYS A 307 -10.56 -7.26 7.20
N THR A 308 -9.60 -6.63 6.52
CA THR A 308 -9.80 -5.35 5.82
C THR A 308 -9.73 -5.46 4.29
N TRP A 309 -9.00 -6.45 3.74
CA TRP A 309 -8.79 -6.59 2.29
C TRP A 309 -10.06 -6.79 1.43
N LEU A 310 -11.18 -7.12 2.07
CA LEU A 310 -12.49 -7.28 1.43
C LEU A 310 -13.37 -6.01 1.47
N SER A 311 -12.91 -4.96 2.15
CA SER A 311 -13.65 -3.71 2.34
C SER A 311 -13.79 -2.91 1.03
N ALA A 312 -14.61 -1.87 1.02
CA ALA A 312 -14.73 -1.02 -0.17
C ALA A 312 -13.45 -0.20 -0.39
N GLU A 313 -12.89 0.29 0.72
CA GLU A 313 -11.77 1.20 0.85
C GLU A 313 -10.47 0.57 0.35
N PHE A 314 -10.15 -0.67 0.76
CA PHE A 314 -8.98 -1.40 0.25
C PHE A 314 -9.08 -1.64 -1.26
N ARG A 315 -10.30 -1.82 -1.77
CA ARG A 315 -10.59 -2.12 -3.18
C ARG A 315 -10.62 -0.87 -4.07
N THR A 316 -10.58 0.32 -3.51
CA THR A 316 -10.51 1.60 -4.23
C THR A 316 -9.13 2.26 -4.22
N LEU A 317 -8.18 1.76 -3.41
CA LEU A 317 -6.78 2.23 -3.41
C LEU A 317 -6.18 2.25 -4.83
N SER A 318 -5.42 3.29 -5.16
CA SER A 318 -4.52 3.28 -6.32
C SER A 318 -3.50 2.14 -6.27
N LYS A 319 -2.89 1.88 -7.44
CA LYS A 319 -1.78 0.94 -7.59
C LYS A 319 -0.56 1.35 -6.74
N GLU A 320 -0.38 2.64 -6.55
CA GLU A 320 0.73 3.25 -5.82
C GLU A 320 0.51 3.11 -4.31
N SER A 321 -0.70 3.42 -3.82
CA SER A 321 -1.11 3.14 -2.43
C SER A 321 -1.05 1.65 -2.12
N LEU A 322 -1.48 0.78 -3.04
CA LEU A 322 -1.38 -0.68 -2.92
C LEU A 322 0.08 -1.16 -2.82
N LYS A 323 0.99 -0.59 -3.62
CA LYS A 323 2.43 -0.87 -3.54
C LYS A 323 3.01 -0.46 -2.18
N LEU A 324 2.61 0.69 -1.65
CA LEU A 324 3.10 1.19 -0.37
C LEU A 324 2.67 0.29 0.81
N ILE A 325 1.39 -0.10 0.87
CA ILE A 325 0.91 -1.02 1.92
C ILE A 325 1.44 -2.45 1.75
N LEU A 326 1.30 -3.06 0.56
CA LEU A 326 1.70 -4.47 0.36
C LEU A 326 3.23 -4.63 0.20
N GLY A 327 3.99 -3.55 0.04
CA GLY A 327 5.43 -3.55 0.21
C GLY A 327 5.84 -3.69 1.68
N SER A 328 5.13 -3.03 2.60
CA SER A 328 5.56 -2.83 3.99
C SER A 328 5.76 -4.11 4.80
N ASP A 329 6.88 -4.15 5.53
CA ASP A 329 7.16 -5.12 6.60
C ASP A 329 6.23 -4.94 7.82
N LYS A 330 5.74 -3.72 8.03
CA LYS A 330 4.98 -3.30 9.21
C LYS A 330 3.51 -3.75 9.16
N LEU A 331 3.03 -4.11 7.97
CA LEU A 331 1.65 -4.59 7.73
C LEU A 331 1.34 -5.83 8.56
N VAL A 332 0.26 -5.80 9.34
CA VAL A 332 -0.13 -6.91 10.21
C VAL A 332 -0.97 -7.93 9.44
N VAL A 333 -0.55 -9.19 9.35
CA VAL A 333 -1.25 -10.25 8.60
C VAL A 333 -1.03 -11.64 9.23
N GLN A 334 -1.93 -12.61 9.02
CA GLN A 334 -1.75 -13.99 9.50
C GLN A 334 -0.81 -14.84 8.63
N SER A 335 -0.67 -14.52 7.34
CA SER A 335 0.15 -15.26 6.36
C SER A 335 0.22 -14.50 5.02
N GLU A 336 1.32 -14.64 4.27
CA GLU A 336 1.41 -14.18 2.87
C GLU A 336 0.36 -14.81 1.94
N ASN A 337 -0.22 -15.95 2.32
CA ASN A 337 -1.39 -16.50 1.63
C ASN A 337 -2.55 -15.46 1.57
N THR A 338 -2.75 -14.66 2.62
CA THR A 338 -3.75 -13.58 2.64
C THR A 338 -3.31 -12.42 1.74
N VAL A 339 -2.02 -12.04 1.76
CA VAL A 339 -1.46 -10.99 0.89
C VAL A 339 -1.66 -11.33 -0.60
N PHE A 340 -1.42 -12.59 -0.98
CA PHE A 340 -1.69 -13.07 -2.34
C PHE A 340 -3.17 -12.92 -2.74
N ASN A 341 -4.11 -13.38 -1.90
CA ASN A 341 -5.54 -13.24 -2.20
C ASN A 341 -5.96 -11.76 -2.30
N ALA A 342 -5.45 -10.91 -1.41
CA ALA A 342 -5.72 -9.47 -1.40
C ALA A 342 -5.24 -8.81 -2.70
N LEU A 343 -4.01 -9.12 -3.14
CA LEU A 343 -3.47 -8.62 -4.40
C LEU A 343 -4.28 -9.12 -5.61
N MET A 344 -4.56 -10.42 -5.69
CA MET A 344 -5.31 -10.99 -6.82
C MET A 344 -6.71 -10.36 -6.93
N ALA A 345 -7.43 -10.22 -5.81
CA ALA A 345 -8.77 -9.62 -5.81
C ALA A 345 -8.79 -8.12 -6.10
N TRP A 346 -7.70 -7.38 -5.82
CA TRP A 346 -7.53 -6.00 -6.27
C TRP A 346 -7.25 -5.96 -7.78
N ILE A 347 -6.36 -6.82 -8.29
CA ILE A 347 -6.02 -6.91 -9.72
C ILE A 347 -7.26 -7.26 -10.56
N GLU A 348 -8.03 -8.28 -10.17
CA GLU A 348 -9.25 -8.73 -10.87
C GLU A 348 -10.37 -7.67 -10.91
N ARG A 349 -10.29 -6.66 -10.05
CA ARG A 349 -11.25 -5.55 -10.00
C ARG A 349 -10.77 -4.33 -10.79
N ASN A 350 -9.49 -3.97 -10.64
CA ASN A 350 -8.98 -2.66 -11.03
C ASN A 350 -8.12 -2.70 -12.32
N LEU A 351 -7.65 -3.87 -12.77
CA LEU A 351 -6.82 -4.00 -13.98
C LEU A 351 -7.55 -4.76 -15.10
N GLY A 352 -7.93 -4.03 -16.16
CA GLY A 352 -8.50 -4.64 -17.38
C GLY A 352 -7.47 -5.38 -18.23
N ALA A 353 -6.26 -4.81 -18.35
CA ALA A 353 -5.08 -5.46 -18.90
C ALA A 353 -4.06 -5.69 -17.78
N ILE A 354 -3.32 -6.80 -17.83
CA ILE A 354 -2.40 -7.24 -16.76
C ILE A 354 -0.96 -7.38 -17.31
N ASP A 355 -0.78 -7.08 -18.59
CA ASP A 355 0.47 -7.17 -19.31
C ASP A 355 1.42 -6.05 -18.84
N GLY A 356 2.68 -6.40 -18.58
CA GLY A 356 3.67 -5.52 -17.96
C GLY A 356 3.62 -5.45 -16.41
N GLU A 357 2.54 -5.87 -15.74
CA GLU A 357 2.34 -5.63 -14.29
C GLU A 357 3.06 -6.64 -13.35
N HIS A 358 4.15 -7.25 -13.81
CA HIS A 358 5.03 -8.11 -13.01
C HIS A 358 5.48 -7.48 -11.68
N SER A 359 5.66 -6.14 -11.63
CA SER A 359 6.05 -5.39 -10.43
C SER A 359 5.07 -5.47 -9.25
N LEU A 360 3.85 -5.98 -9.49
CA LEU A 360 2.88 -6.26 -8.43
C LEU A 360 3.09 -7.61 -7.76
N LEU A 361 3.61 -8.63 -8.47
CA LEU A 361 3.85 -9.95 -7.88
C LEU A 361 4.94 -9.93 -6.80
N SER A 362 5.95 -9.07 -6.95
CA SER A 362 6.99 -8.81 -5.94
C SER A 362 6.49 -8.21 -4.62
N LEU A 363 5.21 -7.83 -4.53
CA LEU A 363 4.58 -7.43 -3.26
C LEU A 363 4.20 -8.65 -2.39
N VAL A 364 4.13 -9.85 -2.97
CA VAL A 364 3.85 -11.12 -2.28
C VAL A 364 5.16 -11.86 -2.05
N ARG A 365 5.42 -12.30 -0.82
CA ARG A 365 6.66 -12.99 -0.46
C ARG A 365 6.45 -14.50 -0.57
N PHE A 366 6.58 -15.04 -1.78
CA PHE A 366 6.28 -16.44 -2.12
C PHE A 366 7.04 -17.44 -1.23
N GLU A 367 8.25 -17.09 -0.81
CA GLU A 367 9.14 -17.84 0.10
C GLU A 367 8.58 -17.99 1.53
N LEU A 368 7.55 -17.22 1.88
CA LEU A 368 6.86 -17.22 3.18
C LEU A 368 5.37 -17.63 3.07
N MET A 369 4.92 -18.02 1.88
CA MET A 369 3.62 -18.66 1.68
C MET A 369 3.66 -20.13 2.14
N SER A 370 2.51 -20.76 2.41
CA SER A 370 2.53 -22.20 2.72
C SER A 370 2.62 -23.04 1.45
N VAL A 371 3.52 -24.02 1.39
CA VAL A 371 3.75 -24.90 0.23
C VAL A 371 2.45 -25.52 -0.30
N GLY A 372 1.56 -25.96 0.59
CA GLY A 372 0.25 -26.50 0.21
C GLY A 372 -0.63 -25.47 -0.49
N PHE A 373 -0.70 -24.24 0.01
CA PHE A 373 -1.43 -23.14 -0.64
C PHE A 373 -0.81 -22.78 -2.00
N MET A 374 0.53 -22.75 -2.10
CA MET A 374 1.21 -22.54 -3.38
C MET A 374 0.90 -23.62 -4.42
N TYR A 375 0.93 -24.90 -4.00
CA TYR A 375 0.73 -26.03 -4.91
C TYR A 375 -0.74 -26.25 -5.29
N ASP A 376 -1.66 -26.22 -4.33
CA ASP A 376 -3.08 -26.54 -4.53
C ASP A 376 -3.90 -25.35 -5.06
N ILE A 377 -3.50 -24.10 -4.75
CA ILE A 377 -4.30 -22.88 -5.03
C ILE A 377 -3.54 -21.92 -5.96
N VAL A 378 -2.38 -21.39 -5.57
CA VAL A 378 -1.65 -20.35 -6.35
C VAL A 378 -1.31 -20.86 -7.74
N ARG A 379 -0.70 -22.04 -7.85
CA ARG A 379 -0.39 -22.73 -9.11
C ARG A 379 -1.61 -22.90 -10.03
N HIS A 380 -2.82 -22.91 -9.48
CA HIS A 380 -4.05 -23.13 -10.22
C HIS A 380 -4.80 -21.83 -10.57
N HIS A 381 -4.54 -20.73 -9.86
CA HIS A 381 -5.17 -19.41 -10.05
C HIS A 381 -5.14 -18.93 -11.50
N THR A 382 -6.28 -18.45 -12.01
CA THR A 382 -6.47 -18.03 -13.41
C THR A 382 -5.73 -16.74 -13.73
N THR A 383 -5.92 -15.71 -12.90
CA THR A 383 -5.39 -14.37 -13.12
C THR A 383 -3.87 -14.30 -12.95
N ALA A 384 -3.33 -14.85 -11.85
CA ALA A 384 -1.89 -14.91 -11.59
C ALA A 384 -1.08 -15.52 -12.76
N LYS A 385 -1.57 -16.61 -13.38
CA LYS A 385 -0.93 -17.24 -14.55
C LYS A 385 -0.75 -16.36 -15.77
N ARG A 386 -1.57 -15.30 -15.92
CA ARG A 386 -1.47 -14.35 -17.01
C ARG A 386 -0.41 -13.27 -16.75
N MET A 387 0.04 -13.12 -15.50
CA MET A 387 1.04 -12.12 -15.14
C MET A 387 2.43 -12.55 -15.62
N SER A 388 3.17 -11.58 -16.16
CA SER A 388 4.59 -11.75 -16.48
C SER A 388 5.38 -12.09 -15.21
N GLY A 389 6.36 -12.99 -15.32
CA GLY A 389 7.16 -13.47 -14.18
C GLY A 389 6.49 -14.48 -13.23
N PHE A 390 5.18 -14.74 -13.32
CA PHE A 390 4.46 -15.58 -12.34
C PHE A 390 5.10 -16.96 -12.09
N ASN A 391 5.52 -17.66 -13.15
CA ASN A 391 6.12 -18.98 -13.02
C ASN A 391 7.49 -18.94 -12.30
N GLU A 392 8.21 -17.81 -12.38
CA GLU A 392 9.49 -17.60 -11.71
C GLU A 392 9.31 -17.40 -10.21
N PHE A 393 8.42 -16.47 -9.80
CA PHE A 393 8.05 -16.28 -8.40
C PHE A 393 7.55 -17.59 -7.74
N LEU A 394 6.68 -18.34 -8.44
CA LEU A 394 6.18 -19.62 -7.94
C LEU A 394 7.28 -20.70 -7.84
N GLN A 395 8.23 -20.74 -8.79
CA GLN A 395 9.35 -21.68 -8.73
C GLN A 395 10.35 -21.31 -7.64
N ASN A 396 10.65 -20.02 -7.45
CA ASN A 396 11.57 -19.53 -6.43
C ASN A 396 11.03 -19.81 -5.02
N GLY A 397 9.75 -19.51 -4.75
CA GLY A 397 9.09 -19.85 -3.48
C GLY A 397 9.10 -21.36 -3.20
N LEU A 398 8.75 -22.19 -4.19
CA LEU A 398 8.80 -23.65 -4.05
C LEU A 398 10.23 -24.19 -3.85
N ALA A 399 11.23 -23.59 -4.50
CA ALA A 399 12.64 -23.95 -4.34
C ALA A 399 13.19 -23.55 -2.97
N TYR A 400 12.78 -22.40 -2.43
CA TYR A 400 13.15 -21.93 -1.10
C TYR A 400 12.76 -22.94 -0.01
N HIS A 401 11.53 -23.50 -0.07
CA HIS A 401 11.10 -24.56 0.85
C HIS A 401 11.74 -25.93 0.58
N ALA A 402 12.42 -26.13 -0.55
CA ALA A 402 13.19 -27.33 -0.84
C ALA A 402 14.64 -27.25 -0.35
N PHE A 403 15.10 -26.09 0.13
CA PHE A 403 16.41 -25.96 0.75
C PHE A 403 16.45 -26.56 2.16
N SER A 404 17.61 -27.11 2.54
CA SER A 404 17.89 -27.46 3.93
C SER A 404 18.11 -26.19 4.77
N PRO A 405 17.83 -26.20 6.08
CA PRO A 405 17.98 -25.01 6.94
C PRO A 405 19.35 -24.32 6.81
N SER A 406 20.44 -25.10 6.78
CA SER A 406 21.80 -24.58 6.57
C SER A 406 21.95 -23.81 5.25
N ARG A 407 21.36 -24.30 4.16
CA ARG A 407 21.39 -23.63 2.85
C ARG A 407 20.47 -22.40 2.82
N SER A 408 19.33 -22.43 3.50
CA SER A 408 18.49 -21.25 3.72
C SER A 408 19.23 -20.18 4.52
N ASP A 409 20.11 -20.59 5.45
CA ASP A 409 20.91 -19.68 6.25
C ASP A 409 22.10 -19.04 5.51
N GLU A 410 22.59 -19.68 4.44
CA GLU A 410 23.63 -19.20 3.54
C GLU A 410 23.13 -18.21 2.47
N LEU A 411 21.82 -17.96 2.38
CA LEU A 411 21.24 -17.00 1.41
C LEU A 411 21.58 -15.55 1.77
N GLU A 412 22.14 -14.82 0.81
CA GLU A 412 22.49 -13.40 0.93
C GLU A 412 21.27 -12.50 1.23
N ILE A 413 20.13 -12.84 0.64
CA ILE A 413 18.84 -12.18 0.86
C ILE A 413 17.90 -13.18 1.52
N LYS A 414 17.48 -12.91 2.76
CA LYS A 414 16.48 -13.70 3.49
C LYS A 414 15.13 -12.97 3.46
N PRO A 415 14.01 -13.65 3.18
CA PRO A 415 12.71 -13.01 3.11
C PRO A 415 12.26 -12.52 4.50
N VAL A 416 11.99 -11.21 4.60
CA VAL A 416 11.54 -10.59 5.87
C VAL A 416 10.11 -11.04 6.18
N ASN A 417 9.87 -11.46 7.41
CA ASN A 417 8.51 -11.77 7.88
C ASN A 417 7.80 -10.48 8.30
N ARG A 418 6.54 -10.33 7.89
CA ARG A 418 5.71 -9.20 8.33
C ARG A 418 5.25 -9.37 9.77
N CYS A 419 4.71 -8.30 10.34
CA CYS A 419 4.03 -8.34 11.63
C CYS A 419 2.87 -9.36 11.64
N THR A 420 2.78 -10.18 12.69
CA THR A 420 1.69 -11.14 12.89
C THR A 420 0.91 -10.83 14.17
N TYR A 421 -0.39 -11.13 14.18
CA TYR A 421 -1.23 -10.97 15.37
C TYR A 421 -1.60 -12.31 16.01
N SER A 422 -1.91 -12.27 17.31
CA SER A 422 -2.18 -13.45 18.13
C SER A 422 -3.48 -14.16 17.69
N ASN A 423 -3.36 -15.36 17.12
CA ASN A 423 -4.50 -16.24 16.75
C ASN A 423 -5.23 -16.88 17.95
N LYS A 424 -5.23 -16.21 19.10
CA LYS A 424 -6.09 -16.49 20.27
C LYS A 424 -7.47 -15.83 20.13
N ASP A 425 -7.55 -14.79 19.30
CA ASP A 425 -8.79 -14.09 18.97
C ASP A 425 -9.77 -15.03 18.26
N GLN A 426 -11.05 -14.75 18.39
CA GLN A 426 -12.10 -15.43 17.65
C GLN A 426 -11.94 -15.17 16.14
N THR A 427 -11.93 -16.24 15.34
CA THR A 427 -11.81 -16.15 13.88
C THR A 427 -13.13 -15.77 13.24
N PHE A 428 -14.25 -16.27 13.78
CA PHE A 428 -15.59 -16.03 13.23
C PHE A 428 -16.72 -16.15 14.26
N SER A 429 -17.82 -15.42 14.04
CA SER A 429 -19.02 -15.40 14.87
C SER A 429 -20.26 -15.66 14.00
N LEU A 430 -21.00 -16.74 14.24
CA LEU A 430 -22.31 -16.95 13.61
C LEU A 430 -23.43 -16.63 14.62
N VAL A 431 -24.06 -15.46 14.45
CA VAL A 431 -25.25 -15.07 15.22
C VAL A 431 -26.50 -15.69 14.58
N LEU A 432 -27.24 -16.45 15.39
CA LEU A 432 -28.49 -17.14 15.06
C LEU A 432 -29.66 -16.44 15.77
N ASP A 433 -30.14 -15.38 15.15
CA ASP A 433 -31.42 -14.73 15.43
C ASP A 433 -32.63 -15.66 15.18
N GLN A 434 -33.84 -15.19 15.52
CA GLN A 434 -35.07 -15.96 15.40
C GLN A 434 -35.40 -16.38 13.96
N ASP A 435 -35.00 -15.62 12.94
CA ASP A 435 -35.25 -15.96 11.54
C ASP A 435 -34.34 -17.11 11.08
N LYS A 436 -33.05 -17.02 11.41
CA LYS A 436 -32.09 -18.11 11.14
C LYS A 436 -32.39 -19.37 11.95
N GLN A 437 -32.94 -19.25 13.16
CA GLN A 437 -33.42 -20.39 13.94
C GLN A 437 -34.60 -21.09 13.24
N ARG A 438 -35.57 -20.33 12.74
CA ARG A 438 -36.68 -20.88 11.93
C ARG A 438 -36.18 -21.54 10.65
N GLU A 439 -35.31 -20.87 9.88
CA GLU A 439 -34.72 -21.43 8.65
C GLU A 439 -33.99 -22.76 8.93
N LEU A 440 -33.18 -22.81 10.00
CA LEU A 440 -32.43 -24.01 10.41
C LEU A 440 -33.35 -25.20 10.71
N ILE A 441 -34.52 -24.95 11.31
CA ILE A 441 -35.50 -26.00 11.64
C ILE A 441 -36.25 -26.42 10.38
N GLU A 442 -36.79 -25.47 9.62
CA GLU A 442 -37.57 -25.73 8.39
C GLU A 442 -36.75 -26.44 7.30
N ARG A 443 -35.47 -26.08 7.15
CA ARG A 443 -34.57 -26.65 6.12
C ARG A 443 -33.67 -27.77 6.65
N GLY A 444 -33.67 -28.01 7.97
CA GLY A 444 -32.72 -28.90 8.65
C GLY A 444 -31.25 -28.44 8.58
N MET A 445 -30.94 -27.30 7.96
CA MET A 445 -29.59 -26.77 7.84
C MET A 445 -29.57 -25.28 7.50
N ILE A 446 -28.53 -24.58 7.96
CA ILE A 446 -28.19 -23.21 7.56
C ILE A 446 -26.68 -23.10 7.27
N TRP A 447 -26.30 -22.12 6.45
CA TRP A 447 -24.90 -21.79 6.15
C TRP A 447 -24.54 -20.41 6.71
N SER A 448 -23.29 -20.24 7.15
CA SER A 448 -22.78 -18.90 7.50
C SER A 448 -22.51 -18.03 6.27
N SER A 449 -22.13 -16.77 6.50
CA SER A 449 -21.27 -16.03 5.57
C SER A 449 -19.90 -16.71 5.41
N VAL A 450 -19.17 -16.32 4.38
CA VAL A 450 -17.78 -16.75 4.16
C VAL A 450 -16.84 -15.93 5.07
N PHE A 451 -15.79 -16.55 5.58
CA PHE A 451 -14.73 -15.91 6.37
C PHE A 451 -13.36 -16.48 5.96
N TRP A 452 -12.27 -15.88 6.43
CA TRP A 452 -10.92 -16.25 6.01
C TRP A 452 -9.99 -16.49 7.21
N CYS A 453 -8.99 -17.35 7.02
CA CYS A 453 -7.91 -17.60 7.99
C CYS A 453 -6.66 -18.08 7.24
N LYS A 454 -5.50 -17.43 7.46
CA LYS A 454 -4.22 -17.72 6.75
C LYS A 454 -4.40 -17.93 5.23
N GLY A 455 -5.20 -17.08 4.58
CA GLY A 455 -5.54 -17.14 3.15
C GLY A 455 -6.47 -18.27 2.68
N TYR A 456 -6.97 -19.13 3.56
CA TYR A 456 -7.99 -20.13 3.21
C TYR A 456 -9.39 -19.55 3.35
N MET A 457 -10.24 -19.79 2.34
CA MET A 457 -11.64 -19.37 2.31
C MET A 457 -12.50 -20.40 3.02
N LEU A 458 -13.13 -20.01 4.12
CA LEU A 458 -13.84 -20.90 5.04
C LEU A 458 -15.32 -20.58 5.13
N ARG A 459 -16.13 -21.62 5.37
CA ARG A 459 -17.57 -21.48 5.61
C ARG A 459 -18.06 -22.50 6.63
N LEU A 460 -18.98 -22.10 7.50
CA LEU A 460 -19.69 -23.00 8.40
C LEU A 460 -21.01 -23.46 7.80
N LYS A 461 -21.39 -24.68 8.14
CA LYS A 461 -22.75 -25.20 7.98
C LYS A 461 -23.21 -25.78 9.30
N LEU A 462 -24.35 -25.34 9.80
CA LEU A 462 -25.01 -25.97 10.93
C LEU A 462 -26.15 -26.83 10.38
N ARG A 463 -26.22 -28.10 10.81
CA ARG A 463 -27.34 -29.00 10.57
C ARG A 463 -28.12 -29.18 11.87
N TYR A 464 -29.44 -29.18 11.77
CA TYR A 464 -30.36 -29.64 12.80
C TYR A 464 -30.94 -30.99 12.38
N ALA A 465 -31.08 -31.91 13.34
CA ALA A 465 -31.81 -33.16 13.13
C ALA A 465 -32.58 -33.52 14.39
N GLU A 466 -33.89 -33.72 14.23
CA GLU A 466 -34.82 -34.12 15.28
C GLU A 466 -35.20 -35.59 15.03
N THR A 467 -34.72 -36.49 15.89
CA THR A 467 -34.93 -37.94 15.75
C THR A 467 -35.55 -38.48 17.05
N THR A 468 -34.83 -39.25 17.86
CA THR A 468 -35.19 -39.53 19.25
C THR A 468 -34.82 -38.37 20.17
N TYR A 469 -33.84 -37.57 19.76
CA TYR A 469 -33.37 -36.36 20.44
C TYR A 469 -33.18 -35.24 19.40
N LYS A 470 -33.22 -33.99 19.87
CA LYS A 470 -32.73 -32.84 19.10
C LYS A 470 -31.21 -32.92 19.03
N SER A 471 -30.65 -32.68 17.85
CA SER A 471 -29.20 -32.74 17.64
C SER A 471 -28.75 -31.64 16.70
N TYR A 472 -27.60 -31.05 17.01
CA TYR A 472 -26.93 -30.05 16.19
C TYR A 472 -25.60 -30.62 15.70
N THR A 473 -25.26 -30.37 14.44
CA THR A 473 -23.99 -30.80 13.86
C THR A 473 -23.37 -29.64 13.11
N LEU A 474 -22.23 -29.15 13.60
CA LEU A 474 -21.47 -28.07 12.97
C LEU A 474 -20.44 -28.66 12.00
N PHE A 475 -20.36 -28.12 10.79
CA PHE A 475 -19.37 -28.49 9.80
C PHE A 475 -18.55 -27.27 9.42
N LEU A 476 -17.22 -27.42 9.36
CA LEU A 476 -16.32 -26.48 8.72
C LEU A 476 -16.03 -26.95 7.29
N PHE A 477 -16.08 -26.03 6.33
CA PHE A 477 -15.77 -26.24 4.91
C PHE A 477 -14.62 -25.32 4.47
N VAL A 478 -13.65 -25.88 3.74
CA VAL A 478 -12.70 -25.10 2.92
C VAL A 478 -13.26 -24.97 1.51
N GLN A 479 -13.34 -23.75 0.98
CA GLN A 479 -14.02 -23.45 -0.28
C GLN A 479 -13.09 -23.14 -1.46
N ASN A 480 -11.92 -22.51 -1.24
CA ASN A 480 -10.95 -22.19 -2.30
C ASN A 480 -9.97 -23.35 -2.60
N LEU A 481 -10.23 -24.54 -2.06
CA LEU A 481 -9.42 -25.74 -2.27
C LEU A 481 -10.20 -26.73 -3.17
N GLU A 482 -9.80 -26.83 -4.45
CA GLU A 482 -10.40 -27.81 -5.39
C GLU A 482 -9.79 -29.21 -5.27
N LYS A 483 -8.48 -29.27 -4.99
CA LYS A 483 -7.65 -30.47 -4.93
C LYS A 483 -6.68 -30.35 -3.75
N GLY A 484 -6.11 -31.47 -3.33
CA GLY A 484 -5.16 -31.53 -2.23
C GLY A 484 -5.79 -31.45 -0.84
N HIS A 485 -5.01 -31.00 0.13
CA HIS A 485 -5.35 -31.13 1.56
C HIS A 485 -4.69 -30.06 2.44
N VAL A 486 -5.40 -29.66 3.49
CA VAL A 486 -4.92 -28.68 4.47
C VAL A 486 -5.16 -29.19 5.90
N LYS A 487 -4.21 -28.90 6.80
CA LYS A 487 -4.24 -29.38 8.19
C LYS A 487 -4.81 -28.31 9.11
N ILE A 488 -6.09 -28.44 9.41
CA ILE A 488 -6.87 -27.49 10.21
C ILE A 488 -7.12 -28.08 11.60
N SER A 489 -6.85 -27.31 12.64
CA SER A 489 -7.48 -27.49 13.95
C SER A 489 -8.48 -26.36 14.18
N PHE A 490 -9.72 -26.70 14.54
CA PHE A 490 -10.72 -25.71 14.91
C PHE A 490 -11.40 -26.08 16.22
N ARG A 491 -11.88 -25.05 16.91
CA ARG A 491 -12.60 -25.11 18.19
C ARG A 491 -13.86 -24.26 18.03
N ALA A 492 -14.99 -24.75 18.53
CA ALA A 492 -16.24 -24.00 18.54
C ALA A 492 -16.80 -23.86 19.96
N ARG A 493 -17.55 -22.79 20.22
CA ARG A 493 -18.32 -22.58 21.45
C ARG A 493 -19.72 -22.10 21.09
N SER A 494 -20.73 -22.62 21.77
CA SER A 494 -22.10 -22.12 21.72
C SER A 494 -22.84 -22.55 22.98
N GLU A 495 -24.12 -22.19 23.05
CA GLU A 495 -25.09 -22.75 23.99
C GLU A 495 -25.85 -23.93 23.33
N LEU A 496 -26.10 -23.86 22.02
CA LEU A 496 -26.86 -24.86 21.23
C LEU A 496 -26.28 -26.28 21.28
N PHE A 497 -24.97 -26.37 21.51
CA PHE A 497 -24.29 -27.60 21.88
C PHE A 497 -23.50 -27.31 23.15
N ALA A 498 -23.42 -28.29 24.07
CA ALA A 498 -22.69 -28.13 25.32
C ALA A 498 -21.26 -27.62 25.04
N SER A 499 -20.72 -26.79 25.93
CA SER A 499 -19.49 -25.99 25.73
C SER A 499 -18.20 -26.83 25.67
N ILE A 500 -18.10 -27.70 24.67
CA ILE A 500 -17.03 -28.67 24.46
C ILE A 500 -15.93 -27.99 23.67
N VAL A 501 -14.77 -27.84 24.30
CA VAL A 501 -13.51 -27.46 23.65
C VAL A 501 -13.03 -28.64 22.79
N MET A 502 -13.68 -28.86 21.65
CA MET A 502 -13.22 -29.81 20.65
C MET A 502 -11.94 -29.27 20.02
N GLN A 503 -10.79 -29.76 20.49
CA GLN A 503 -9.48 -29.46 19.90
C GLN A 503 -9.06 -30.64 19.01
N SER A 504 -9.61 -30.69 17.81
CA SER A 504 -9.34 -31.76 16.85
C SER A 504 -8.41 -31.26 15.74
N ALA A 505 -7.21 -31.85 15.64
CA ALA A 505 -6.31 -31.62 14.51
C ALA A 505 -6.74 -32.53 13.34
N ILE A 506 -7.16 -31.93 12.23
CA ILE A 506 -7.84 -32.58 11.12
C ILE A 506 -7.09 -32.26 9.83
N THR A 507 -6.74 -33.28 9.05
CA THR A 507 -6.50 -33.07 7.63
C THR A 507 -7.86 -33.04 6.91
N THR A 508 -8.23 -31.91 6.32
CA THR A 508 -9.39 -31.83 5.42
C THR A 508 -8.94 -32.17 4.01
N TYR A 509 -9.56 -33.19 3.41
CA TYR A 509 -9.26 -33.65 2.06
C TYR A 509 -10.36 -33.24 1.09
N THR A 510 -9.96 -32.86 -0.12
CA THR A 510 -10.87 -32.78 -1.26
C THR A 510 -11.02 -34.18 -1.89
N CYS A 511 -12.26 -34.64 -2.06
CA CYS A 511 -12.51 -35.93 -2.71
C CYS A 511 -12.90 -35.70 -4.17
N SER A 512 -12.30 -36.48 -5.08
CA SER A 512 -12.47 -36.35 -6.54
C SER A 512 -13.93 -36.47 -7.02
N SER A 513 -14.82 -37.03 -6.19
CA SER A 513 -16.27 -36.97 -6.38
C SER A 513 -16.90 -35.70 -5.78
N LYS A 514 -16.52 -34.51 -6.29
CA LYS A 514 -17.14 -33.19 -6.00
C LYS A 514 -17.20 -32.80 -4.51
N GLY A 515 -16.25 -33.25 -3.68
CA GLY A 515 -16.26 -32.99 -2.23
C GLY A 515 -15.37 -31.83 -1.81
N PHE A 516 -15.96 -30.68 -1.44
CA PHE A 516 -15.28 -29.68 -0.60
C PHE A 516 -14.72 -30.34 0.67
N GLY A 517 -13.59 -29.84 1.18
CA GLY A 517 -12.99 -30.31 2.43
C GLY A 517 -13.88 -30.02 3.63
N GLN A 518 -14.73 -30.98 4.00
CA GLN A 518 -15.74 -30.86 5.07
C GLN A 518 -15.48 -31.85 6.21
N ARG A 519 -15.78 -31.47 7.46
CA ARG A 519 -15.87 -32.41 8.58
C ARG A 519 -16.93 -32.00 9.60
N ALA A 520 -17.67 -32.98 10.10
CA ALA A 520 -18.66 -32.81 11.16
C ALA A 520 -18.01 -32.76 12.55
N ILE A 521 -18.52 -31.87 13.40
CA ILE A 521 -18.63 -32.03 14.84
C ILE A 521 -20.09 -32.35 15.12
N SER A 522 -20.36 -33.55 15.62
CA SER A 522 -21.68 -34.00 16.07
C SER A 522 -21.60 -34.31 17.56
N ASP A 523 -22.42 -33.65 18.37
CA ASP A 523 -22.62 -34.04 19.77
C ASP A 523 -24.09 -33.80 20.19
N ILE A 524 -24.55 -34.54 21.19
CA ILE A 524 -25.98 -34.62 21.58
C ILE A 524 -26.20 -33.77 22.83
N ALA A 525 -26.47 -32.49 22.61
CA ALA A 525 -26.85 -31.57 23.68
C ALA A 525 -28.36 -31.68 24.02
N PRO A 526 -28.75 -31.50 25.29
CA PRO A 526 -30.14 -31.61 25.71
C PRO A 526 -31.01 -30.47 25.16
N SER A 527 -32.28 -30.80 24.95
CA SER A 527 -33.36 -29.93 24.44
C SER A 527 -33.27 -28.46 24.86
N ILE A 528 -32.71 -27.62 23.99
CA ILE A 528 -32.96 -26.18 23.97
C ILE A 528 -34.26 -25.94 23.17
N GLU A 529 -35.13 -25.08 23.69
CA GLU A 529 -36.31 -24.62 22.98
C GLU A 529 -35.91 -23.47 22.03
N PRO A 530 -36.13 -23.61 20.71
CA PRO A 530 -35.96 -22.48 19.81
C PRO A 530 -37.03 -21.40 20.08
N ASN A 531 -36.76 -20.18 19.62
CA ASN A 531 -37.67 -19.01 19.61
C ASN A 531 -37.69 -18.08 20.85
N THR A 532 -36.77 -18.18 21.83
CA THR A 532 -36.72 -17.21 22.95
C THR A 532 -35.42 -16.43 23.11
N ILE A 533 -34.26 -16.96 22.72
CA ILE A 533 -32.94 -16.32 22.90
C ILE A 533 -32.16 -16.35 21.59
N THR A 534 -31.40 -15.28 21.30
CA THR A 534 -30.43 -15.24 20.18
C THR A 534 -29.17 -16.00 20.58
N HIS A 535 -28.84 -17.07 19.88
CA HIS A 535 -27.62 -17.85 20.14
C HIS A 535 -26.48 -17.42 19.22
N THR A 536 -25.25 -17.49 19.72
CA THR A 536 -24.03 -17.29 18.91
C THR A 536 -23.21 -18.58 18.86
N ILE A 537 -22.58 -18.84 17.73
CA ILE A 537 -21.55 -19.87 17.58
C ILE A 537 -20.22 -19.18 17.30
N ASP A 538 -19.32 -19.25 18.27
CA ASP A 538 -17.97 -18.71 18.18
C ASP A 538 -17.02 -19.78 17.65
N VAL A 539 -16.18 -19.44 16.66
CA VAL A 539 -15.20 -20.39 16.10
C VAL A 539 -13.81 -19.78 16.06
N TRP A 540 -12.84 -20.58 16.54
CA TRP A 540 -11.41 -20.37 16.42
C TRP A 540 -10.84 -21.39 15.45
N VAL A 541 -10.01 -20.94 14.50
CA VAL A 541 -9.36 -21.80 13.51
C VAL A 541 -7.85 -21.55 13.54
N ASP A 542 -7.07 -22.62 13.61
CA ASP A 542 -5.63 -22.62 13.39
C ASP A 542 -5.28 -23.62 12.28
N ILE A 543 -4.58 -23.12 11.26
CA ILE A 543 -4.16 -23.88 10.07
C ILE A 543 -2.64 -24.06 10.13
N LYS A 544 -2.18 -25.29 9.91
CA LYS A 544 -0.76 -25.68 9.94
C LYS A 544 -0.21 -25.94 8.54
#